data_AF-A0A6B2VKR6-F1
#
_entry.id   AF-A0A6B2VKR6-F1
#
_cell.length_a   1.000
_cell.length_b   1.000
_cell.length_c   1.000
_cell.angle_alpha   90.00
_cell.angle_beta   90.00
_cell.angle_gamma   90.00
#
_symmetry.space_group_name_H-M   'P 1'
#
loop_
_entity.id
_entity.type
_entity.pdbx_description
1 polymer ?
#
loop_
_entity_poly.entity_id
_entity_poly.type
_entity_poly.pdbx_seq_one_letter_code
_entity_poly.pdbx_strand_id
1 'polypeptide(L)'
;GAAHTALRRRQTAQAALPSHHALAQLVLRRLAVLPQETGVGEVGPLLAAVSEEESRASGLPAGAAVPATIGQVVESALSAPLGTLVERGVVPSAEVLAELVPQLVAATTAQAYGEETLRALMTANYRAFRDRRSLLLLNLERQVRVEELPWVRAVSGQRSAAAGEPDDEGALAVLRQLGELAVRAFPGTILPNPLVREFGVLERQGDLGAPFVEELAADIFMGTFSPKFLKAARIAGELLRGSLYERYYGVDYAAIRNLAIVEGGTALTRAHGARTSPGFARLCAERAGTRPRSWSVAANGTVIEQAQILTTHNLATLVHRVGVAPRPGWADLARRCFVTVCRLTARVQHDPRPLGTIKDAAYAWRQMVFHLSLCPPQEQRRVVAGLAQETARHPAHVAARLAPALRGLAL
;
A
#
# COMPACT_ATOMS: atom_id res chain seq x y z
N GLY A 1 -2.88 55.10 -14.54
CA GLY A 1 -3.53 55.14 -15.86
C GLY A 1 -3.78 53.75 -16.43
N ALA A 2 -2.79 53.10 -17.04
CA ALA A 2 -2.99 51.84 -17.78
C ALA A 2 -3.06 50.56 -16.91
N ALA A 3 -2.21 50.45 -15.87
CA ALA A 3 -2.16 49.27 -15.00
C ALA A 3 -3.46 49.01 -14.20
N HIS A 4 -4.12 50.09 -13.75
CA HIS A 4 -5.41 50.00 -13.05
C HIS A 4 -6.53 49.53 -13.98
N THR A 5 -6.60 50.05 -15.21
CA THR A 5 -7.58 49.61 -16.22
C THR A 5 -7.37 48.15 -16.62
N ALA A 6 -6.11 47.71 -16.76
CA ALA A 6 -5.79 46.31 -17.04
C ALA A 6 -6.16 45.37 -15.88
N LEU A 7 -6.00 45.81 -14.62
CA LEU A 7 -6.47 45.07 -13.46
C LEU A 7 -8.00 45.00 -13.41
N ARG A 8 -8.71 46.12 -13.64
CA ARG A 8 -10.17 46.18 -13.67
C ARG A 8 -10.76 45.30 -14.77
N ARG A 9 -10.21 45.31 -15.99
CA ARG A 9 -10.63 44.40 -17.07
C ARG A 9 -10.46 42.93 -16.69
N ARG A 10 -9.35 42.56 -16.03
CA ARG A 10 -9.13 41.20 -15.53
C ARG A 10 -10.12 40.82 -14.43
N GLN A 11 -10.39 41.73 -13.49
CA GLN A 11 -11.37 41.51 -12.43
C GLN A 11 -12.80 41.37 -12.99
N THR A 12 -13.19 42.19 -13.95
CA THR A 12 -14.49 42.09 -14.63
C THR A 12 -14.60 40.80 -15.42
N ALA A 13 -13.56 40.41 -16.17
CA ALA A 13 -13.52 39.14 -16.89
C ALA A 13 -13.65 37.95 -15.92
N GLN A 14 -12.99 38.00 -14.76
CA GLN A 14 -13.07 36.95 -13.74
C GLN A 14 -14.44 36.92 -13.04
N ALA A 15 -15.05 38.08 -12.77
CA ALA A 15 -16.39 38.18 -12.19
C ALA A 15 -17.51 37.76 -13.15
N ALA A 16 -17.26 37.83 -14.46
CA ALA A 16 -18.19 37.37 -15.50
C ALA A 16 -18.13 35.85 -15.72
N LEU A 17 -17.18 35.14 -15.12
CA LEU A 17 -17.13 33.69 -15.20
C LEU A 17 -18.31 33.09 -14.40
N PRO A 18 -18.94 32.01 -14.91
CA PRO A 18 -19.97 31.31 -14.15
C PRO A 18 -19.41 30.82 -12.81
N SER A 19 -20.21 30.93 -11.76
CA SER A 19 -19.77 30.47 -10.44
C SER A 19 -19.59 28.96 -10.44
N HIS A 20 -18.60 28.47 -9.68
CA HIS A 20 -18.41 27.04 -9.49
C HIS A 20 -19.67 26.38 -8.91
N HIS A 21 -20.43 27.10 -8.08
CA HIS A 21 -21.70 26.62 -7.56
C HIS A 21 -22.72 26.36 -8.68
N ALA A 22 -22.88 27.28 -9.62
CA ALA A 22 -23.83 27.11 -10.72
C ALA A 22 -23.43 25.96 -11.65
N LEU A 23 -22.13 25.79 -11.94
CA LEU A 23 -21.61 24.64 -12.67
C LEU A 23 -21.80 23.33 -11.90
N ALA A 24 -21.64 23.33 -10.57
CA ALA A 24 -21.93 22.17 -9.73
C ALA A 24 -23.40 21.76 -9.81
N GLN A 25 -24.33 22.73 -9.78
CA GLN A 25 -25.78 22.45 -9.92
C GLN A 25 -26.14 21.86 -11.29
N LEU A 26 -25.44 22.27 -12.36
CA LEU A 26 -25.59 21.63 -13.66
C LEU A 26 -25.13 20.17 -13.60
N VAL A 27 -23.95 19.91 -13.07
CA VAL A 27 -23.39 18.56 -12.93
C VAL A 27 -24.27 17.66 -12.04
N LEU A 28 -24.83 18.21 -10.94
CA LEU A 28 -25.78 17.49 -10.10
C LEU A 28 -27.03 17.05 -10.88
N ARG A 29 -27.57 17.91 -11.77
CA ARG A 29 -28.68 17.53 -12.65
C ARG A 29 -28.30 16.41 -13.62
N ARG A 30 -27.08 16.44 -14.17
CA ARG A 30 -26.56 15.34 -15.01
C ARG A 30 -26.44 14.03 -14.25
N LEU A 31 -26.04 14.08 -12.98
CA LEU A 31 -25.95 12.90 -12.12
C LEU A 31 -27.32 12.36 -11.67
N ALA A 32 -28.29 13.25 -11.44
CA ALA A 32 -29.60 12.88 -10.90
C ALA A 32 -30.42 11.95 -11.80
N VAL A 33 -30.13 11.91 -13.11
CA VAL A 33 -30.83 11.02 -14.06
C VAL A 33 -30.22 9.61 -14.15
N LEU A 34 -29.08 9.39 -13.49
CA LEU A 34 -28.41 8.08 -13.46
C LEU A 34 -28.92 7.24 -12.28
N PRO A 35 -28.71 5.90 -12.29
CA PRO A 35 -28.99 5.08 -11.12
C PRO A 35 -28.17 5.55 -9.91
N GLN A 36 -28.84 5.83 -8.79
CA GLN A 36 -28.20 6.42 -7.59
C GLN A 36 -27.54 5.38 -6.67
N GLU A 37 -27.89 4.10 -6.83
CA GLU A 37 -27.38 2.99 -6.00
C GLU A 37 -26.14 2.31 -6.60
N THR A 38 -25.66 2.79 -7.75
CA THR A 38 -24.50 2.22 -8.46
C THR A 38 -23.58 3.31 -8.96
N GLY A 39 -22.28 3.03 -9.08
CA GLY A 39 -21.36 3.95 -9.75
C GLY A 39 -21.63 4.06 -11.26
N VAL A 40 -21.04 5.07 -11.90
CA VAL A 40 -21.19 5.38 -13.32
C VAL A 40 -20.07 4.77 -14.14
N GLY A 41 -20.38 4.18 -15.31
CA GLY A 41 -19.35 3.56 -16.17
C GLY A 41 -18.44 4.58 -16.87
N GLU A 42 -18.96 5.77 -17.16
CA GLU A 42 -18.22 6.85 -17.82
C GLU A 42 -18.57 8.22 -17.22
N VAL A 43 -17.53 8.97 -16.84
CA VAL A 43 -17.67 10.33 -16.27
C VAL A 43 -17.47 11.44 -17.31
N GLY A 44 -16.92 11.12 -18.49
CA GLY A 44 -16.63 12.10 -19.55
C GLY A 44 -17.85 12.95 -19.94
N PRO A 45 -19.01 12.32 -20.24
CA PRO A 45 -20.23 13.06 -20.55
C PRO A 45 -20.70 13.99 -19.41
N LEU A 46 -20.47 13.59 -18.15
CA LEU A 46 -20.85 14.38 -16.97
C LEU A 46 -19.96 15.61 -16.79
N LEU A 47 -18.74 15.57 -17.33
CA LEU A 47 -17.73 16.64 -17.26
C LEU A 47 -17.60 17.45 -18.54
N ALA A 48 -18.41 17.15 -19.55
CA ALA A 48 -18.44 17.91 -20.79
C ALA A 48 -18.75 19.41 -20.52
N ALA A 49 -18.22 20.28 -21.37
CA ALA A 49 -18.57 21.70 -21.31
C ALA A 49 -20.09 21.91 -21.44
N VAL A 50 -20.59 23.04 -20.93
CA VAL A 50 -22.02 23.37 -20.97
C VAL A 50 -22.52 23.35 -22.42
N SER A 51 -23.55 22.56 -22.72
CA SER A 51 -24.14 22.47 -24.06
C SER A 51 -25.03 23.68 -24.37
N GLU A 52 -25.41 23.87 -25.64
CA GLU A 52 -26.35 24.94 -26.03
C GLU A 52 -27.75 24.74 -25.41
N GLU A 53 -28.19 23.50 -25.22
CA GLU A 53 -29.45 23.18 -24.56
C GLU A 53 -29.40 23.51 -23.06
N GLU A 54 -28.33 23.09 -22.39
CA GLU A 54 -28.11 23.39 -20.98
C GLU A 54 -27.96 24.89 -20.74
N SER A 55 -27.31 25.59 -21.67
CA SER A 55 -27.18 27.04 -21.64
C SER A 55 -28.55 27.72 -21.65
N ARG A 56 -29.45 27.30 -22.57
CA ARG A 56 -30.84 27.79 -22.63
C ARG A 56 -31.63 27.48 -21.37
N ALA A 57 -31.43 26.31 -20.76
CA ALA A 57 -32.17 25.87 -19.57
C ALA A 57 -31.63 26.42 -18.23
N SER A 58 -30.36 26.82 -18.17
CA SER A 58 -29.69 27.20 -16.92
C SER A 58 -29.17 28.63 -16.87
N GLY A 59 -29.09 29.31 -18.03
CA GLY A 59 -28.46 30.62 -18.16
C GLY A 59 -26.93 30.60 -18.09
N LEU A 60 -26.30 29.43 -18.00
CA LEU A 60 -24.85 29.29 -18.04
C LEU A 60 -24.32 29.51 -19.47
N PRO A 61 -23.11 30.09 -19.66
CA PRO A 61 -22.54 30.25 -21.00
C PRO A 61 -22.25 28.89 -21.66
N ALA A 62 -22.73 28.69 -22.89
CA ALA A 62 -22.36 27.53 -23.69
C ALA A 62 -20.84 27.45 -23.86
N GLY A 63 -20.27 26.24 -23.78
CA GLY A 63 -18.83 25.99 -23.82
C GLY A 63 -18.09 26.26 -22.50
N ALA A 64 -18.76 26.71 -21.44
CA ALA A 64 -18.12 26.84 -20.13
C ALA A 64 -17.62 25.46 -19.63
N ALA A 65 -16.35 25.37 -19.27
CA ALA A 65 -15.73 24.14 -18.79
C ALA A 65 -16.11 23.86 -17.32
N VAL A 66 -16.27 22.59 -16.98
CA VAL A 66 -16.43 22.16 -15.59
C VAL A 66 -15.09 22.31 -14.85
N PRO A 67 -15.03 23.02 -13.71
CA PRO A 67 -13.80 23.16 -12.93
C PRO A 67 -13.26 21.81 -12.45
N ALA A 68 -11.93 21.68 -12.45
CA ALA A 68 -11.25 20.44 -12.06
C ALA A 68 -11.63 19.94 -10.66
N THR A 69 -11.92 20.84 -9.71
CA THR A 69 -12.36 20.47 -8.35
C THR A 69 -13.72 19.78 -8.35
N ILE A 70 -14.63 20.17 -9.24
CA ILE A 70 -15.92 19.49 -9.43
C ILE A 70 -15.66 18.16 -10.14
N GLY A 71 -14.79 18.18 -11.17
CA GLY A 71 -14.32 16.98 -11.86
C GLY A 71 -13.86 15.88 -10.91
N GLN A 72 -12.99 16.22 -9.96
CA GLN A 72 -12.48 15.29 -8.95
C GLN A 72 -13.58 14.62 -8.10
N VAL A 73 -14.66 15.35 -7.79
CA VAL A 73 -15.81 14.79 -7.04
C VAL A 73 -16.66 13.89 -7.94
N VAL A 74 -16.83 14.23 -9.22
CA VAL A 74 -17.57 13.36 -10.16
C VAL A 74 -16.79 12.08 -10.47
N GLU A 75 -15.46 12.17 -10.54
CA GLU A 75 -14.58 11.01 -10.73
C GLU A 75 -14.76 9.95 -9.64
N SER A 76 -15.11 10.34 -8.40
CA SER A 76 -15.38 9.36 -7.34
C SER A 76 -16.66 8.55 -7.54
N ALA A 77 -17.53 8.94 -8.48
CA ALA A 77 -18.69 8.14 -8.87
C ALA A 77 -18.33 7.02 -9.85
N LEU A 78 -17.11 6.98 -10.39
CA LEU A 78 -16.71 6.01 -11.40
C LEU A 78 -16.78 4.56 -10.87
N SER A 79 -17.54 3.72 -11.57
CA SER A 79 -17.50 2.27 -11.43
C SER A 79 -16.54 1.69 -12.46
N ALA A 80 -15.40 1.15 -12.01
CA ALA A 80 -14.39 0.55 -12.87
C ALA A 80 -13.61 -0.52 -12.08
N PRO A 81 -12.84 -1.39 -12.78
CA PRO A 81 -11.90 -2.28 -12.11
C PRO A 81 -10.94 -1.52 -11.19
N LEU A 82 -10.58 -2.14 -10.07
CA LEU A 82 -9.80 -1.48 -9.01
C LEU A 82 -8.48 -0.86 -9.50
N GLY A 83 -7.80 -1.50 -10.47
CA GLY A 83 -6.59 -0.96 -11.10
C GLY A 83 -6.85 0.38 -11.82
N THR A 84 -7.98 0.51 -12.50
CA THR A 84 -8.41 1.74 -13.17
C THR A 84 -8.72 2.84 -12.15
N LEU A 85 -9.38 2.51 -11.04
CA LEU A 85 -9.69 3.47 -9.98
C LEU A 85 -8.42 4.04 -9.33
N VAL A 86 -7.38 3.21 -9.16
CA VAL A 86 -6.06 3.65 -8.71
C VAL A 86 -5.38 4.54 -9.74
N GLU A 87 -5.38 4.16 -11.02
CA GLU A 87 -4.76 4.93 -12.10
C GLU A 87 -5.41 6.31 -12.28
N ARG A 88 -6.72 6.42 -12.06
CA ARG A 88 -7.47 7.68 -12.10
C ARG A 88 -7.42 8.48 -10.79
N GLY A 89 -6.75 7.96 -9.75
CA GLY A 89 -6.60 8.64 -8.46
C GLY A 89 -7.86 8.63 -7.58
N VAL A 90 -8.88 7.85 -7.94
CA VAL A 90 -10.10 7.64 -7.11
C VAL A 90 -9.74 6.84 -5.85
N VAL A 91 -8.76 5.93 -5.95
CA VAL A 91 -8.13 5.25 -4.83
C VAL A 91 -6.72 5.85 -4.65
N PRO A 92 -6.59 6.96 -3.90
CA PRO A 92 -5.35 7.75 -3.88
C PRO A 92 -4.25 7.16 -2.99
N SER A 93 -4.57 6.20 -2.11
CA SER A 93 -3.61 5.65 -1.16
C SER A 93 -3.84 4.17 -0.88
N ALA A 94 -2.83 3.53 -0.27
CA ALA A 94 -2.91 2.14 0.13
C ALA A 94 -3.95 1.91 1.26
N GLU A 95 -4.21 2.93 2.08
CA GLU A 95 -5.24 2.91 3.13
C GLU A 95 -6.63 2.87 2.50
N VAL A 96 -6.90 3.72 1.51
CA VAL A 96 -8.18 3.68 0.77
C VAL A 96 -8.32 2.36 0.01
N LEU A 97 -7.23 1.83 -0.56
CA LEU A 97 -7.24 0.48 -1.13
C LEU A 97 -7.65 -0.56 -0.07
N ALA A 98 -7.09 -0.46 1.14
CA ALA A 98 -7.36 -1.39 2.22
C ALA A 98 -8.80 -1.37 2.73
N GLU A 99 -9.53 -0.26 2.56
CA GLU A 99 -10.97 -0.15 2.86
C GLU A 99 -11.82 -0.90 1.83
N LEU A 100 -11.35 -1.01 0.57
CA LEU A 100 -12.09 -1.66 -0.51
C LEU A 100 -11.84 -3.16 -0.60
N VAL A 101 -10.61 -3.61 -0.27
CA VAL A 101 -10.19 -5.02 -0.38
C VAL A 101 -11.11 -6.02 0.35
N PRO A 102 -11.66 -5.74 1.56
CA PRO A 102 -12.56 -6.66 2.24
C PRO A 102 -13.75 -7.12 1.39
N GLN A 103 -14.24 -6.31 0.47
CA GLN A 103 -15.36 -6.67 -0.40
C GLN A 103 -15.00 -7.78 -1.40
N LEU A 104 -13.77 -7.72 -1.94
CA LEU A 104 -13.22 -8.71 -2.87
C LEU A 104 -12.88 -10.01 -2.13
N VAL A 105 -12.26 -9.89 -0.96
CA VAL A 105 -11.90 -11.07 -0.13
C VAL A 105 -13.15 -11.77 0.39
N ALA A 106 -14.20 -11.03 0.75
CA ALA A 106 -15.49 -11.60 1.15
C ALA A 106 -16.08 -12.47 0.03
N ALA A 107 -16.16 -11.91 -1.19
CA ALA A 107 -16.71 -12.62 -2.35
C ALA A 107 -15.89 -13.87 -2.67
N THR A 108 -14.56 -13.74 -2.72
CA THR A 108 -13.63 -14.86 -2.98
C THR A 108 -13.76 -15.95 -1.92
N THR A 109 -13.74 -15.58 -0.64
CA THR A 109 -13.84 -16.53 0.48
C THR A 109 -15.18 -17.26 0.49
N ALA A 110 -16.25 -16.60 0.04
CA ALA A 110 -17.59 -17.15 0.03
C ALA A 110 -17.85 -18.09 -1.16
N GLN A 111 -17.03 -18.05 -2.22
CA GLN A 111 -17.15 -18.97 -3.36
C GLN A 111 -17.03 -20.44 -2.94
N ALA A 112 -16.30 -20.71 -1.86
CA ALA A 112 -16.22 -22.04 -1.25
C ALA A 112 -17.57 -22.61 -0.77
N TYR A 113 -18.62 -21.79 -0.61
CA TYR A 113 -19.97 -22.28 -0.29
C TYR A 113 -20.73 -22.53 -1.59
N GLY A 114 -21.21 -23.77 -1.78
CA GLY A 114 -21.96 -24.15 -2.98
C GLY A 114 -23.33 -23.46 -3.09
N GLU A 115 -24.02 -23.27 -1.97
CA GLU A 115 -25.34 -22.64 -1.92
C GLU A 115 -25.24 -21.10 -2.02
N GLU A 116 -26.00 -20.50 -2.94
CA GLU A 116 -26.01 -19.05 -3.19
C GLU A 116 -26.44 -18.24 -1.95
N THR A 117 -27.49 -18.66 -1.25
CA THR A 117 -27.98 -17.98 -0.05
C THR A 117 -26.91 -17.95 1.04
N LEU A 118 -26.20 -19.08 1.23
CA LEU A 118 -25.13 -19.19 2.20
C LEU A 118 -23.91 -18.36 1.78
N ARG A 119 -23.57 -18.34 0.49
CA ARG A 119 -22.53 -17.48 -0.07
C ARG A 119 -22.83 -16.00 0.19
N ALA A 120 -24.06 -15.56 -0.04
CA ALA A 120 -24.50 -14.19 0.24
C ALA A 120 -24.41 -13.87 1.75
N LEU A 121 -24.90 -14.76 2.61
CA LEU A 121 -24.83 -14.61 4.07
C LEU A 121 -23.37 -14.52 4.55
N MET A 122 -22.50 -15.38 4.06
CA MET A 122 -21.09 -15.42 4.45
C MET A 122 -20.29 -14.23 3.92
N THR A 123 -20.64 -13.72 2.74
CA THR A 123 -20.12 -12.46 2.20
C THR A 123 -20.50 -11.28 3.10
N ALA A 124 -21.78 -11.17 3.47
CA ALA A 124 -22.27 -10.10 4.33
C ALA A 124 -21.65 -10.15 5.74
N ASN A 125 -21.57 -11.34 6.32
CA ASN A 125 -20.94 -11.59 7.62
C ASN A 125 -19.46 -11.21 7.62
N TYR A 126 -18.70 -11.59 6.58
CA TYR A 126 -17.30 -11.20 6.47
C TYR A 126 -17.13 -9.67 6.44
N ARG A 127 -17.93 -8.97 5.63
CA ARG A 127 -17.89 -7.50 5.53
C ARG A 127 -18.22 -6.84 6.88
N ALA A 128 -19.34 -7.23 7.50
CA ALA A 128 -19.74 -6.71 8.80
C ALA A 128 -18.67 -6.96 9.88
N PHE A 129 -18.00 -8.12 9.85
CA PHE A 129 -16.92 -8.41 10.78
C PHE A 129 -15.69 -7.51 10.56
N ARG A 130 -15.41 -7.08 9.33
CA ARG A 130 -14.29 -6.19 9.02
C ARG A 130 -14.53 -4.74 9.42
N ASP A 131 -15.79 -4.31 9.44
CA ASP A 131 -16.20 -2.97 9.89
C ASP A 131 -16.22 -2.83 11.42
N ARG A 132 -15.97 -3.90 12.16
CA ARG A 132 -15.95 -3.86 13.62
C ARG A 132 -14.77 -3.03 14.15
N ARG A 133 -15.00 -2.31 15.24
CA ARG A 133 -13.92 -1.67 15.99
C ARG A 133 -13.01 -2.73 16.60
N SER A 134 -11.71 -2.62 16.36
CA SER A 134 -10.71 -3.51 16.93
C SER A 134 -10.22 -3.00 18.29
N LEU A 135 -9.97 -3.91 19.22
CA LEU A 135 -9.32 -3.61 20.50
C LEU A 135 -7.78 -3.58 20.40
N LEU A 136 -7.16 -2.65 21.11
CA LEU A 136 -5.72 -2.66 21.33
C LEU A 136 -5.38 -3.74 22.36
N LEU A 137 -4.67 -4.78 21.94
CA LEU A 137 -4.20 -5.85 22.81
C LEU A 137 -2.68 -5.82 22.90
N LEU A 138 -2.16 -6.08 24.10
CA LEU A 138 -0.71 -6.13 24.39
C LEU A 138 -0.25 -7.60 24.53
N ASN A 139 1.04 -7.84 24.74
CA ASN A 139 1.61 -9.18 24.99
C ASN A 139 1.36 -10.22 23.87
N LEU A 140 1.24 -9.75 22.62
CA LEU A 140 0.92 -10.58 21.45
C LEU A 140 -0.44 -11.29 21.57
N GLU A 141 -1.35 -10.77 22.40
CA GLU A 141 -2.72 -11.25 22.50
C GLU A 141 -3.51 -10.96 21.22
N ARG A 142 -4.47 -11.83 20.91
CA ARG A 142 -5.24 -11.78 19.66
C ARG A 142 -6.73 -11.62 19.93
N GLN A 143 -7.39 -10.82 19.11
CA GLN A 143 -8.85 -10.76 19.10
C GLN A 143 -9.43 -11.99 18.41
N VAL A 144 -10.72 -12.21 18.65
CA VAL A 144 -11.52 -13.20 17.92
C VAL A 144 -11.36 -13.01 16.40
N ARG A 145 -11.20 -14.11 15.69
CA ARG A 145 -11.14 -14.21 14.24
C ARG A 145 -12.50 -14.61 13.68
N VAL A 146 -12.71 -14.39 12.38
CA VAL A 146 -14.02 -14.64 11.75
C VAL A 146 -14.41 -16.11 11.84
N GLU A 147 -13.44 -17.01 11.70
CA GLU A 147 -13.61 -18.46 11.81
C GLU A 147 -13.91 -18.93 13.23
N GLU A 148 -13.69 -18.10 14.25
CA GLU A 148 -13.98 -18.42 15.65
C GLU A 148 -15.45 -18.12 16.02
N LEU A 149 -16.19 -17.40 15.16
CA LEU A 149 -17.59 -17.06 15.41
C LEU A 149 -18.48 -18.32 15.38
N PRO A 150 -19.37 -18.52 16.37
CA PRO A 150 -20.17 -19.75 16.47
C PRO A 150 -20.98 -20.09 15.21
N TRP A 151 -21.61 -19.10 14.58
CA TRP A 151 -22.40 -19.30 13.35
C TRP A 151 -21.52 -19.58 12.12
N VAL A 152 -20.31 -19.02 12.06
CA VAL A 152 -19.34 -19.33 10.99
C VAL A 152 -18.85 -20.76 11.13
N ARG A 153 -18.54 -21.19 12.37
CA ARG A 153 -18.17 -22.57 12.67
C ARG A 153 -19.28 -23.55 12.32
N ALA A 154 -20.53 -23.23 12.62
CA ALA A 154 -21.68 -24.09 12.34
C ALA A 154 -21.83 -24.41 10.84
N VAL A 155 -21.51 -23.46 9.95
CA VAL A 155 -21.60 -23.65 8.49
C VAL A 155 -20.27 -24.05 7.84
N SER A 156 -19.19 -24.18 8.60
CA SER A 156 -17.85 -24.46 8.06
C SER A 156 -17.76 -25.77 7.28
N GLY A 157 -18.52 -26.79 7.68
CA GLY A 157 -18.60 -28.08 6.97
C GLY A 157 -19.38 -28.05 5.66
N GLN A 158 -20.08 -26.94 5.37
CA GLN A 158 -20.79 -26.73 4.10
C GLN A 158 -19.92 -26.06 3.04
N ARG A 159 -18.66 -25.74 3.37
CA ARG A 159 -17.67 -25.37 2.37
C ARG A 159 -17.45 -26.61 1.51
N SER A 160 -17.66 -26.49 0.21
CA SER A 160 -17.27 -27.51 -0.74
C SER A 160 -15.77 -27.70 -0.56
N ALA A 161 -15.37 -28.85 0.00
CA ALA A 161 -14.03 -29.37 -0.26
C ALA A 161 -14.05 -29.68 -1.75
N ALA A 162 -13.66 -28.73 -2.59
CA ALA A 162 -13.44 -29.02 -4.00
C ALA A 162 -12.53 -30.25 -4.02
N ALA A 163 -13.08 -31.36 -4.49
CA ALA A 163 -12.41 -32.64 -4.49
C ALA A 163 -11.19 -32.51 -5.40
N GLY A 164 -10.00 -32.39 -4.80
CA GLY A 164 -8.72 -32.57 -5.48
C GLY A 164 -8.22 -31.45 -6.39
N GLU A 165 -9.02 -30.41 -6.68
CA GLU A 165 -8.51 -29.19 -7.32
C GLU A 165 -8.84 -28.00 -6.43
N PRO A 166 -7.83 -27.37 -5.83
CA PRO A 166 -8.12 -26.32 -4.90
C PRO A 166 -8.64 -25.07 -5.62
N ASP A 167 -9.57 -24.37 -4.97
CA ASP A 167 -9.94 -22.97 -5.26
C ASP A 167 -8.74 -22.00 -5.02
N ASP A 168 -7.53 -22.54 -4.83
CA ASP A 168 -6.25 -21.87 -4.66
C ASP A 168 -5.96 -20.89 -5.78
N GLU A 169 -6.37 -21.20 -7.02
CA GLU A 169 -6.09 -20.32 -8.16
C GLU A 169 -6.83 -18.99 -8.04
N GLY A 170 -8.08 -18.98 -7.55
CA GLY A 170 -8.87 -17.77 -7.36
C GLY A 170 -8.33 -16.87 -6.25
N ALA A 171 -8.11 -17.42 -5.06
CA ALA A 171 -7.57 -16.66 -3.93
C ALA A 171 -6.14 -16.15 -4.19
N LEU A 172 -5.29 -16.98 -4.80
CA LEU A 172 -3.94 -16.59 -5.21
C LEU A 172 -3.96 -15.54 -6.32
N ALA A 173 -4.85 -15.64 -7.31
CA ALA A 173 -4.98 -14.64 -8.37
C ALA A 173 -5.39 -13.28 -7.79
N VAL A 174 -6.36 -13.24 -6.88
CA VAL A 174 -6.77 -12.02 -6.18
C VAL A 174 -5.63 -11.47 -5.34
N LEU A 175 -4.91 -12.32 -4.60
CA LEU A 175 -3.75 -11.91 -3.81
C LEU A 175 -2.63 -11.32 -4.68
N ARG A 176 -2.34 -11.95 -5.82
CA ARG A 176 -1.34 -11.47 -6.78
C ARG A 176 -1.76 -10.14 -7.39
N GLN A 177 -3.01 -10.01 -7.83
CA GLN A 177 -3.53 -8.76 -8.40
C GLN A 177 -3.46 -7.61 -7.39
N LEU A 178 -3.90 -7.82 -6.15
CA LEU A 178 -3.84 -6.81 -5.10
C LEU A 178 -2.40 -6.48 -4.69
N GLY A 179 -1.54 -7.50 -4.61
CA GLY A 179 -0.11 -7.32 -4.32
C GLY A 179 0.60 -6.52 -5.40
N GLU A 180 0.35 -6.82 -6.68
CA GLU A 180 0.87 -6.05 -7.83
C GLU A 180 0.40 -4.60 -7.78
N LEU A 181 -0.88 -4.38 -7.51
CA LEU A 181 -1.45 -3.04 -7.42
C LEU A 181 -0.80 -2.25 -6.27
N ALA A 182 -0.68 -2.84 -5.09
CA ALA A 182 -0.09 -2.20 -3.92
C ALA A 182 1.38 -1.82 -4.15
N VAL A 183 2.17 -2.72 -4.74
CA VAL A 183 3.59 -2.50 -5.05
C VAL A 183 3.77 -1.42 -6.13
N ARG A 184 2.90 -1.41 -7.15
CA ARG A 184 3.01 -0.48 -8.28
C ARG A 184 2.57 0.94 -7.95
N ALA A 185 1.51 1.09 -7.17
CA ALA A 185 0.77 2.35 -7.10
C ALA A 185 1.18 3.28 -5.96
N PHE A 186 1.74 2.76 -4.87
CA PHE A 186 1.93 3.54 -3.64
C PHE A 186 3.39 3.61 -3.17
N PRO A 187 4.30 4.21 -3.98
CA PRO A 187 5.66 4.45 -3.54
C PRO A 187 5.67 5.37 -2.31
N GLY A 188 6.44 5.03 -1.30
CA GLY A 188 6.51 5.76 -0.04
C GLY A 188 5.53 5.30 1.03
N THR A 189 4.66 4.34 0.74
CA THR A 189 3.71 3.78 1.69
C THR A 189 4.01 2.31 1.92
N ILE A 190 4.16 1.91 3.17
CA ILE A 190 4.22 0.50 3.55
C ILE A 190 2.81 -0.10 3.58
N LEU A 191 2.68 -1.43 3.42
CA LEU A 191 1.38 -2.07 3.37
C LEU A 191 0.60 -1.81 4.67
N PRO A 192 -0.57 -1.16 4.62
CA PRO A 192 -1.35 -0.89 5.82
C PRO A 192 -1.76 -2.19 6.51
N ASN A 193 -1.81 -2.17 7.84
CA ASN A 193 -2.19 -3.35 8.63
C ASN A 193 -3.55 -3.96 8.22
N PRO A 194 -4.60 -3.19 7.85
CA PRO A 194 -5.82 -3.77 7.31
C PRO A 194 -5.57 -4.59 6.02
N LEU A 195 -4.75 -4.08 5.09
CA LEU A 195 -4.39 -4.78 3.86
C LEU A 195 -3.57 -6.06 4.13
N VAL A 196 -2.59 -5.97 5.04
CA VAL A 196 -1.78 -7.13 5.50
C VAL A 196 -2.68 -8.24 6.06
N ARG A 197 -3.75 -7.89 6.79
CA ARG A 197 -4.72 -8.86 7.33
C ARG A 197 -5.52 -9.55 6.23
N GLU A 198 -5.94 -8.81 5.21
CA GLU A 198 -6.63 -9.37 4.04
C GLU A 198 -5.72 -10.30 3.23
N PHE A 199 -4.46 -9.92 3.02
CA PHE A 199 -3.46 -10.78 2.37
C PHE A 199 -3.26 -12.08 3.14
N GLY A 200 -3.22 -12.02 4.47
CA GLY A 200 -3.16 -13.21 5.30
C GLY A 200 -4.39 -14.12 5.18
N VAL A 201 -5.58 -13.61 4.84
CA VAL A 201 -6.75 -14.47 4.59
C VAL A 201 -6.60 -15.22 3.28
N LEU A 202 -6.28 -14.50 2.20
CA LEU A 202 -6.09 -15.10 0.87
C LEU A 202 -4.92 -16.09 0.86
N GLU A 203 -3.83 -15.77 1.57
CA GLU A 203 -2.67 -16.65 1.71
C GLU A 203 -2.98 -17.98 2.38
N ARG A 204 -3.79 -17.96 3.45
CA ARG A 204 -4.20 -19.19 4.14
C ARG A 204 -5.16 -20.03 3.33
N GLN A 205 -5.91 -19.42 2.42
CA GLN A 205 -6.76 -20.16 1.49
C GLN A 205 -5.93 -20.92 0.47
N GLY A 206 -4.86 -20.28 -0.06
CA GLY A 206 -3.95 -20.89 -1.03
C GLY A 206 -2.73 -21.63 -0.43
N ASP A 207 -2.71 -21.88 0.88
CA ASP A 207 -1.61 -22.52 1.65
C ASP A 207 -0.18 -22.16 1.21
N LEU A 208 0.08 -20.88 0.90
CA LEU A 208 1.36 -20.45 0.30
C LEU A 208 2.52 -20.45 1.31
N GLY A 209 2.20 -20.55 2.60
CA GLY A 209 3.15 -20.42 3.69
C GLY A 209 3.85 -19.06 3.72
N ALA A 210 3.22 -18.00 3.21
CA ALA A 210 3.77 -16.67 3.03
C ALA A 210 3.44 -15.75 4.24
N PRO A 211 4.40 -15.51 5.15
CA PRO A 211 4.15 -14.68 6.32
C PRO A 211 4.06 -13.20 5.94
N PHE A 212 2.90 -12.60 6.21
CA PHE A 212 2.73 -11.15 6.18
C PHE A 212 2.92 -10.55 7.58
N VAL A 213 3.81 -9.58 7.69
CA VAL A 213 4.16 -8.87 8.93
C VAL A 213 3.50 -7.49 8.99
N GLU A 214 3.04 -7.09 10.17
CA GLU A 214 2.41 -5.79 10.41
C GLU A 214 3.43 -4.66 10.55
N GLU A 215 2.99 -3.43 10.30
CA GLU A 215 3.62 -2.23 10.85
C GLU A 215 3.38 -2.21 12.36
N LEU A 216 4.48 -2.21 13.11
CA LEU A 216 4.45 -2.14 14.57
C LEU A 216 4.49 -0.67 15.01
N ALA A 217 3.69 -0.34 16.01
CA ALA A 217 3.69 0.98 16.62
C ALA A 217 4.71 1.05 17.78
N ALA A 218 5.59 2.06 17.72
CA ALA A 218 6.77 2.14 18.58
C ALA A 218 6.45 2.44 20.06
N ASP A 219 5.33 3.10 20.32
CA ASP A 219 4.81 3.45 21.65
C ASP A 219 4.30 2.24 22.45
N ILE A 220 3.82 1.21 21.75
CA ILE A 220 3.30 -0.04 22.36
C ILE A 220 4.23 -1.25 22.12
N PHE A 221 5.39 -1.03 21.50
CA PHE A 221 6.32 -2.11 21.16
C PHE A 221 7.06 -2.62 22.40
N MET A 222 6.91 -3.92 22.68
CA MET A 222 7.45 -4.57 23.88
C MET A 222 8.82 -5.22 23.67
N GLY A 223 9.57 -4.82 22.65
CA GLY A 223 10.91 -5.35 22.37
C GLY A 223 10.94 -6.80 21.88
N THR A 224 9.80 -7.37 21.47
CA THR A 224 9.69 -8.76 21.04
C THR A 224 8.97 -8.88 19.71
N PHE A 225 9.33 -9.92 18.94
CA PHE A 225 8.71 -10.25 17.66
C PHE A 225 8.12 -11.65 17.72
N SER A 226 7.04 -11.88 16.98
CA SER A 226 6.53 -13.23 16.73
C SER A 226 7.40 -13.97 15.70
N PRO A 227 7.39 -15.31 15.67
CA PRO A 227 8.23 -16.10 14.74
C PRO A 227 8.04 -15.78 13.26
N LYS A 228 6.89 -15.24 12.86
CA LYS A 228 6.63 -14.88 11.47
C LYS A 228 7.56 -13.79 10.92
N PHE A 229 8.10 -12.92 11.79
CA PHE A 229 9.06 -11.91 11.37
C PHE A 229 10.39 -12.54 10.92
N LEU A 230 10.88 -13.53 11.65
CA LEU A 230 12.06 -14.30 11.25
C LEU A 230 11.79 -15.11 9.98
N LYS A 231 10.59 -15.70 9.84
CA LYS A 231 10.17 -16.39 8.62
C LYS A 231 10.16 -15.44 7.41
N ALA A 232 9.62 -14.23 7.56
CA ALA A 232 9.60 -13.22 6.51
C ALA A 232 11.02 -12.73 6.14
N ALA A 233 11.89 -12.52 7.13
CA ALA A 233 13.29 -12.15 6.89
C ALA A 233 14.08 -13.27 6.19
N ARG A 234 13.80 -14.54 6.50
CA ARG A 234 14.37 -15.68 5.77
C ARG A 234 13.95 -15.68 4.31
N ILE A 235 12.66 -15.44 4.04
CA ILE A 235 12.12 -15.32 2.67
C ILE A 235 12.76 -14.16 1.91
N ALA A 236 12.99 -13.02 2.58
CA ALA A 236 13.77 -11.93 2.00
C ALA A 236 15.19 -12.39 1.60
N GLY A 237 15.85 -13.18 2.44
CA GLY A 237 17.17 -13.73 2.13
C GLY A 237 17.20 -14.80 1.04
N GLU A 238 16.11 -15.54 0.83
CA GLU A 238 15.94 -16.46 -0.31
C GLU A 238 15.94 -15.70 -1.64
N LEU A 239 15.36 -14.49 -1.67
CA LEU A 239 15.27 -13.65 -2.86
C LEU A 239 16.48 -12.72 -3.07
N LEU A 240 17.02 -12.14 -1.99
CA LEU A 240 17.91 -10.96 -2.07
C LEU A 240 19.37 -11.25 -1.74
N ARG A 241 19.75 -12.49 -1.43
CA ARG A 241 21.17 -12.82 -1.22
C ARG A 241 21.99 -12.52 -2.49
N GLY A 242 23.14 -11.89 -2.31
CA GLY A 242 24.04 -11.39 -3.35
C GLY A 242 23.56 -10.12 -4.05
N SER A 243 22.40 -9.56 -3.67
CA SER A 243 21.80 -8.42 -4.36
C SER A 243 22.34 -7.07 -3.87
N LEU A 244 21.94 -6.00 -4.58
CA LEU A 244 22.21 -4.62 -4.14
C LEU A 244 21.58 -4.33 -2.77
N TYR A 245 20.39 -4.88 -2.47
CA TYR A 245 19.70 -4.65 -1.20
C TYR A 245 20.54 -5.16 -0.01
N GLU A 246 21.09 -6.37 -0.15
CA GLU A 246 21.94 -6.98 0.89
C GLU A 246 23.16 -6.12 1.17
N ARG A 247 23.86 -5.68 0.11
CA ARG A 247 25.06 -4.83 0.23
C ARG A 247 24.73 -3.44 0.78
N TYR A 248 23.70 -2.79 0.24
CA TYR A 248 23.34 -1.41 0.61
C TYR A 248 22.92 -1.29 2.07
N TYR A 249 22.15 -2.26 2.59
CA TYR A 249 21.70 -2.27 3.98
C TYR A 249 22.61 -3.05 4.92
N GLY A 250 23.71 -3.62 4.41
CA GLY A 250 24.63 -4.46 5.19
C GLY A 250 23.90 -5.60 5.92
N VAL A 251 23.01 -6.30 5.23
CA VAL A 251 22.27 -7.43 5.78
C VAL A 251 23.08 -8.71 5.58
N ASP A 252 23.14 -9.58 6.59
CA ASP A 252 23.72 -10.92 6.44
C ASP A 252 22.58 -11.95 6.33
N TYR A 253 22.17 -12.26 5.10
CA TYR A 253 21.11 -13.24 4.86
C TYR A 253 21.56 -14.69 5.11
N ALA A 254 22.87 -14.95 5.23
CA ALA A 254 23.36 -16.26 5.66
C ALA A 254 23.15 -16.45 7.16
N ALA A 255 23.48 -15.44 7.97
CA ALA A 255 23.22 -15.44 9.41
C ALA A 255 21.72 -15.55 9.72
N ILE A 256 20.85 -14.84 9.00
CA ILE A 256 19.39 -14.93 9.17
C ILE A 256 18.87 -16.35 8.89
N ARG A 257 19.37 -17.00 7.83
CA ARG A 257 19.00 -18.40 7.54
C ARG A 257 19.42 -19.32 8.67
N ASN A 258 20.66 -19.19 9.16
CA ASN A 258 21.17 -20.03 10.25
C ASN A 258 20.36 -19.81 11.54
N LEU A 259 20.01 -18.56 11.85
CA LEU A 259 19.14 -18.20 12.97
C LEU A 259 17.77 -18.88 12.86
N ALA A 260 17.15 -18.86 11.67
CA ALA A 260 15.86 -19.52 11.43
C ALA A 260 15.93 -21.04 11.62
N ILE A 261 17.04 -21.69 11.25
CA ILE A 261 17.26 -23.12 11.49
C ILE A 261 17.34 -23.41 12.99
N VAL A 262 18.14 -22.63 13.72
CA VAL A 262 18.31 -22.80 15.17
C VAL A 262 16.99 -22.60 15.92
N GLU A 263 16.29 -21.49 15.66
CA GLU A 263 15.01 -21.23 16.35
C GLU A 263 13.94 -22.24 15.97
N GLY A 264 13.87 -22.65 14.70
CA GLY A 264 12.96 -23.69 14.23
C GLY A 264 13.18 -25.02 14.97
N GLY A 265 14.44 -25.45 15.13
CA GLY A 265 14.79 -26.65 15.90
C GLY A 265 14.36 -26.56 17.37
N THR A 266 14.60 -25.42 18.03
CA THR A 266 14.17 -25.22 19.43
C THR A 266 12.64 -25.12 19.60
N ALA A 267 11.91 -24.75 18.56
CA ALA A 267 10.45 -24.68 18.62
C ALA A 267 9.82 -26.08 18.60
N LEU A 268 10.42 -27.02 17.86
CA LEU A 268 9.96 -28.41 17.77
C LEU A 268 10.11 -29.18 19.10
N THR A 269 11.03 -28.77 19.96
CA THR A 269 11.26 -29.40 21.27
C THR A 269 10.33 -28.89 22.37
N ARG A 270 9.46 -27.91 22.10
CA ARG A 270 8.54 -27.34 23.10
C ARG A 270 7.11 -27.86 22.88
N ALA A 271 6.46 -28.29 23.95
CA ALA A 271 5.07 -28.76 23.93
C ALA A 271 4.07 -27.69 23.47
N HIS A 272 4.39 -26.43 23.72
CA HIS A 272 3.66 -25.27 23.22
C HIS A 272 4.64 -24.47 22.35
N GLY A 273 4.38 -24.39 21.05
CA GLY A 273 5.28 -23.73 20.08
C GLY A 273 5.72 -22.32 20.50
N ALA A 274 6.82 -21.84 19.91
CA ALA A 274 7.40 -20.54 20.28
C ALA A 274 6.42 -19.38 20.03
N ARG A 275 6.06 -18.62 21.09
CA ARG A 275 5.28 -17.37 20.97
C ARG A 275 6.10 -16.19 20.44
N THR A 276 7.43 -16.24 20.59
CA THR A 276 8.35 -15.16 20.25
C THR A 276 9.58 -15.67 19.50
N SER A 277 10.30 -14.76 18.83
CA SER A 277 11.60 -14.98 18.18
C SER A 277 12.69 -14.13 18.87
N PRO A 278 13.30 -14.64 19.96
CA PRO A 278 14.25 -13.87 20.76
C PRO A 278 15.55 -13.53 20.00
N GLY A 279 16.01 -14.42 19.13
CA GLY A 279 17.17 -14.20 18.28
C GLY A 279 16.93 -13.14 17.22
N PHE A 280 15.74 -13.10 16.61
CA PHE A 280 15.40 -12.02 15.68
C PHE A 280 15.30 -10.66 16.39
N ALA A 281 14.73 -10.64 17.61
CA ALA A 281 14.70 -9.43 18.43
C ALA A 281 16.11 -8.90 18.75
N ARG A 282 17.05 -9.79 19.14
CA ARG A 282 18.45 -9.42 19.36
C ARG A 282 19.11 -8.86 18.10
N LEU A 283 18.94 -9.54 16.96
CA LEU A 283 19.49 -9.09 15.68
C LEU A 283 19.00 -7.67 15.32
N CYS A 284 17.71 -7.38 15.49
CA CYS A 284 17.17 -6.04 15.23
C CYS A 284 17.76 -4.99 16.19
N ALA A 285 17.89 -5.33 17.48
CA ALA A 285 18.45 -4.42 18.49
C ALA A 285 19.94 -4.11 18.27
N GLU A 286 20.73 -5.13 17.91
CA GLU A 286 22.15 -5.00 17.58
C GLU A 286 22.34 -4.09 16.35
N ARG A 287 21.56 -4.32 15.30
CA ARG A 287 21.58 -3.48 14.09
C ARG A 287 21.11 -2.05 14.34
N ALA A 288 20.20 -1.85 15.29
CA ALA A 288 19.75 -0.52 15.68
C ALA A 288 20.77 0.23 16.56
N GLY A 289 21.84 -0.43 17.02
CA GLY A 289 22.80 0.16 17.96
C GLY A 289 22.20 0.42 19.34
N THR A 290 21.04 -0.16 19.64
CA THR A 290 20.32 0.05 20.89
C THR A 290 20.71 -1.01 21.92
N ARG A 291 20.98 -0.57 23.16
CA ARG A 291 21.15 -1.52 24.28
C ARG A 291 19.79 -2.12 24.68
N PRO A 292 19.76 -3.39 25.13
CA PRO A 292 18.55 -3.96 25.72
C PRO A 292 18.05 -3.09 26.88
N ARG A 293 16.71 -2.91 26.99
CA ARG A 293 15.99 -2.28 28.12
C ARG A 293 15.90 -0.73 28.15
N SER A 294 16.11 -0.04 27.04
CA SER A 294 15.75 1.39 26.93
C SER A 294 14.25 1.55 26.62
N TRP A 295 13.46 2.12 27.53
CA TRP A 295 12.03 2.44 27.33
C TRP A 295 11.82 3.74 26.54
N SER A 296 12.42 3.83 25.35
CA SER A 296 12.29 5.01 24.48
C SER A 296 11.51 4.68 23.22
N VAL A 297 10.47 5.46 22.92
CA VAL A 297 9.69 5.35 21.67
C VAL A 297 10.60 5.50 20.45
N ALA A 298 11.60 6.39 20.52
CA ALA A 298 12.58 6.54 19.45
C ALA A 298 13.46 5.29 19.30
N ALA A 299 13.93 4.70 20.41
CA ALA A 299 14.71 3.47 20.37
C ALA A 299 13.88 2.31 19.79
N ASN A 300 12.63 2.14 20.26
CA ASN A 300 11.70 1.17 19.69
C ASN A 300 11.49 1.39 18.19
N GLY A 301 11.33 2.64 17.76
CA GLY A 301 11.23 3.01 16.35
C GLY A 301 12.45 2.54 15.54
N THR A 302 13.67 2.73 16.05
CA THR A 302 14.88 2.26 15.37
C THR A 302 14.98 0.74 15.27
N VAL A 303 14.51 0.00 16.30
CA VAL A 303 14.47 -1.47 16.26
C VAL A 303 13.42 -1.98 15.27
N ILE A 304 12.24 -1.35 15.24
CA ILE A 304 11.17 -1.66 14.28
C ILE A 304 11.64 -1.37 12.85
N GLU A 305 12.33 -0.26 12.63
CA GLU A 305 12.94 0.09 11.34
C GLU A 305 13.89 -1.01 10.84
N GLN A 306 14.73 -1.57 11.72
CA GLN A 306 15.57 -2.71 11.36
C GLN A 306 14.75 -3.94 10.98
N ALA A 307 13.68 -4.26 11.73
CA ALA A 307 12.80 -5.35 11.37
C ALA A 307 12.14 -5.14 9.99
N GLN A 308 11.74 -3.92 9.65
CA GLN A 308 11.19 -3.59 8.34
C GLN A 308 12.22 -3.74 7.22
N ILE A 309 13.49 -3.37 7.44
CA ILE A 309 14.58 -3.60 6.48
C ILE A 309 14.82 -5.10 6.28
N LEU A 310 14.99 -5.85 7.36
CA LEU A 310 15.28 -7.29 7.29
C LEU A 310 14.18 -8.11 6.62
N THR A 311 12.93 -7.71 6.81
CA THR A 311 11.75 -8.35 6.22
C THR A 311 11.34 -7.76 4.87
N THR A 312 12.02 -6.70 4.41
CA THR A 312 11.60 -5.84 3.28
C THR A 312 10.17 -5.32 3.40
N HIS A 313 9.63 -5.36 4.62
CA HIS A 313 8.22 -5.14 4.94
C HIS A 313 7.27 -5.76 3.90
N ASN A 314 7.35 -7.08 3.75
CA ASN A 314 6.53 -7.93 2.86
C ASN A 314 6.81 -7.86 1.36
N LEU A 315 7.66 -6.97 0.85
CA LEU A 315 7.95 -6.91 -0.59
C LEU A 315 8.53 -8.23 -1.11
N ALA A 316 9.52 -8.81 -0.42
CA ALA A 316 10.07 -10.11 -0.78
C ALA A 316 9.06 -11.24 -0.63
N THR A 317 8.16 -11.18 0.36
CA THR A 317 7.06 -12.16 0.51
C THR A 317 6.14 -12.11 -0.72
N LEU A 318 5.73 -10.91 -1.15
CA LEU A 318 4.89 -10.72 -2.34
C LEU A 318 5.59 -11.22 -3.61
N VAL A 319 6.86 -10.87 -3.80
CA VAL A 319 7.60 -11.27 -5.01
C VAL A 319 7.89 -12.77 -5.02
N HIS A 320 8.45 -13.30 -3.93
CA HIS A 320 8.99 -14.66 -3.90
C HIS A 320 7.92 -15.73 -3.64
N ARG A 321 6.90 -15.43 -2.82
CA ARG A 321 5.87 -16.42 -2.45
C ARG A 321 4.56 -16.25 -3.21
N VAL A 322 4.10 -15.02 -3.41
CA VAL A 322 2.87 -14.76 -4.17
C VAL A 322 3.14 -14.73 -5.69
N GLY A 323 4.37 -14.40 -6.10
CA GLY A 323 4.75 -14.32 -7.50
C GLY A 323 4.29 -13.03 -8.17
N VAL A 324 4.31 -11.91 -7.44
CA VAL A 324 3.99 -10.58 -7.96
C VAL A 324 5.06 -10.12 -8.96
N ALA A 325 4.64 -9.74 -10.17
CA ALA A 325 5.51 -9.25 -11.24
C ALA A 325 4.89 -8.01 -11.93
N PRO A 326 4.91 -6.83 -11.28
CA PRO A 326 4.16 -5.68 -11.75
C PRO A 326 4.70 -5.12 -13.06
N ARG A 327 3.79 -4.79 -13.99
CA ARG A 327 4.10 -4.03 -15.20
C ARG A 327 4.26 -2.53 -14.87
N PRO A 328 5.17 -1.80 -15.57
CA PRO A 328 5.94 -2.24 -16.73
C PRO A 328 7.30 -2.91 -16.39
N GLY A 329 7.62 -3.08 -15.11
CA GLY A 329 8.82 -3.78 -14.65
C GLY A 329 9.53 -3.06 -13.50
N TRP A 330 10.48 -3.74 -12.88
CA TRP A 330 11.17 -3.27 -11.66
C TRP A 330 11.94 -1.96 -11.85
N ALA A 331 12.55 -1.75 -13.01
CA ALA A 331 13.31 -0.53 -13.28
C ALA A 331 12.43 0.72 -13.33
N ASP A 332 11.22 0.61 -13.88
CA ASP A 332 10.25 1.70 -13.89
C ASP A 332 9.75 1.99 -12.46
N LEU A 333 9.43 0.95 -11.69
CA LEU A 333 9.04 1.12 -10.28
C LEU A 333 10.15 1.79 -9.46
N ALA A 334 11.42 1.42 -9.68
CA ALA A 334 12.55 2.08 -9.05
C ALA A 334 12.60 3.58 -9.39
N ARG A 335 12.42 3.95 -10.66
CA ARG A 335 12.36 5.37 -11.08
C ARG A 335 11.21 6.10 -10.43
N ARG A 336 10.00 5.53 -10.41
CA ARG A 336 8.82 6.14 -9.76
C ARG A 336 9.03 6.33 -8.26
N CYS A 337 9.62 5.35 -7.59
CA CYS A 337 10.00 5.46 -6.18
C CYS A 337 10.98 6.63 -5.98
N PHE A 338 11.98 6.77 -6.85
CA PHE A 338 12.93 7.88 -6.74
C PHE A 338 12.33 9.26 -7.00
N VAL A 339 11.41 9.38 -7.97
CA VAL A 339 10.63 10.61 -8.19
C VAL A 339 9.87 10.96 -6.91
N THR A 340 9.25 9.97 -6.25
CA THR A 340 8.58 10.17 -4.97
C THR A 340 9.55 10.60 -3.86
N VAL A 341 10.74 9.99 -3.76
CA VAL A 341 11.80 10.41 -2.83
C VAL A 341 12.13 11.89 -3.03
N CYS A 342 12.39 12.32 -4.26
CA CYS A 342 12.74 13.70 -4.56
C CYS A 342 11.60 14.66 -4.20
N ARG A 343 10.36 14.33 -4.60
CA ARG A 343 9.15 15.11 -4.28
C ARG A 343 8.94 15.26 -2.77
N LEU A 344 9.04 14.17 -2.01
CA LEU A 344 8.85 14.20 -0.55
C LEU A 344 10.00 14.97 0.12
N THR A 345 11.24 14.77 -0.33
CA THR A 345 12.40 15.51 0.17
C THR A 345 12.27 17.01 -0.06
N ALA A 346 11.74 17.43 -1.21
CA ALA A 346 11.47 18.85 -1.50
C ALA A 346 10.45 19.47 -0.54
N ARG A 347 9.46 18.69 -0.09
CA ARG A 347 8.41 19.14 0.83
C ARG A 347 8.93 19.34 2.26
N VAL A 348 9.99 18.64 2.66
CA VAL A 348 10.54 18.69 4.03
C VAL A 348 11.00 20.09 4.44
N GLN A 349 11.54 20.91 3.53
CA GLN A 349 12.17 22.18 3.90
C GLN A 349 11.20 23.19 4.55
N HIS A 350 9.92 23.15 4.20
CA HIS A 350 8.91 24.09 4.69
C HIS A 350 7.80 23.40 5.51
N ASP A 351 8.02 22.14 5.88
CA ASP A 351 7.05 21.36 6.65
C ASP A 351 7.30 21.59 8.15
N PRO A 352 6.35 22.17 8.91
CA PRO A 352 6.50 22.36 10.34
C PRO A 352 6.52 21.04 11.12
N ARG A 353 6.14 19.91 10.49
CA ARG A 353 6.11 18.56 11.09
C ARG A 353 6.71 17.51 10.12
N PRO A 354 8.00 17.62 9.80
CA PRO A 354 8.59 16.92 8.66
C PRO A 354 8.78 15.41 8.86
N LEU A 355 8.63 14.90 10.08
CA LEU A 355 8.98 13.52 10.43
C LEU A 355 8.18 12.48 9.64
N GLY A 356 6.89 12.71 9.41
CA GLY A 356 6.06 11.84 8.58
C GLY A 356 6.55 11.83 7.12
N THR A 357 6.74 13.01 6.55
CA THR A 357 7.27 13.19 5.20
C THR A 357 8.66 12.55 5.02
N ILE A 358 9.53 12.64 6.03
CA ILE A 358 10.84 11.98 6.04
C ILE A 358 10.70 10.45 6.08
N LYS A 359 9.76 9.93 6.90
CA LYS A 359 9.46 8.50 6.99
C LYS A 359 9.02 7.95 5.63
N ASP A 360 8.08 8.61 4.98
CA ASP A 360 7.55 8.20 3.67
C ASP A 360 8.64 8.29 2.58
N ALA A 361 9.52 9.29 2.64
CA ALA A 361 10.68 9.38 1.74
C ALA A 361 11.65 8.21 1.95
N ALA A 362 11.88 7.80 3.20
CA ALA A 362 12.71 6.64 3.52
C ALA A 362 12.07 5.32 3.05
N TYR A 363 10.75 5.18 3.13
CA TYR A 363 10.01 4.04 2.59
C TYR A 363 10.12 3.97 1.06
N ALA A 364 9.94 5.10 0.37
CA ALA A 364 10.10 5.18 -1.08
C ALA A 364 11.53 4.83 -1.49
N TRP A 365 12.53 5.29 -0.73
CA TRP A 365 13.93 4.91 -0.95
C TRP A 365 14.14 3.41 -0.79
N ARG A 366 13.63 2.80 0.28
CA ARG A 366 13.77 1.35 0.53
C ARG A 366 13.12 0.53 -0.58
N GLN A 367 11.93 0.94 -1.03
CA GLN A 367 11.24 0.33 -2.18
C GLN A 367 12.07 0.47 -3.46
N MET A 368 12.65 1.64 -3.74
CA MET A 368 13.55 1.83 -4.87
C MET A 368 14.73 0.85 -4.82
N VAL A 369 15.45 0.75 -3.69
CA VAL A 369 16.59 -0.16 -3.54
C VAL A 369 16.17 -1.62 -3.72
N PHE A 370 14.99 -1.99 -3.20
CA PHE A 370 14.42 -3.32 -3.41
C PHE A 370 14.15 -3.58 -4.91
N HIS A 371 13.48 -2.68 -5.61
CA HIS A 371 13.21 -2.84 -7.05
C HIS A 371 14.49 -2.87 -7.90
N LEU A 372 15.47 -2.02 -7.59
CA LEU A 372 16.79 -2.07 -8.24
C LEU A 372 17.50 -3.41 -8.04
N SER A 373 17.25 -4.08 -6.92
CA SER A 373 17.85 -5.39 -6.61
C SER A 373 17.24 -6.54 -7.40
N LEU A 374 16.06 -6.34 -7.97
CA LEU A 374 15.38 -7.29 -8.85
C LEU A 374 15.64 -6.99 -10.35
N CYS A 375 16.36 -5.91 -10.66
CA CYS A 375 16.71 -5.56 -12.03
C CYS A 375 17.94 -6.35 -12.50
N PRO A 376 18.02 -6.72 -13.80
CA PRO A 376 19.27 -7.17 -14.40
C PRO A 376 20.39 -6.13 -14.22
N PRO A 377 21.67 -6.54 -14.08
CA PRO A 377 22.77 -5.62 -13.77
C PRO A 377 22.93 -4.43 -14.74
N GLN A 378 22.67 -4.63 -16.04
CA GLN A 378 22.77 -3.56 -17.02
C GLN A 378 21.67 -2.51 -16.83
N GLU A 379 20.44 -2.94 -16.54
CA GLU A 379 19.31 -2.05 -16.32
C GLU A 379 19.43 -1.32 -15.00
N GLN A 380 19.88 -2.02 -13.94
CA GLN A 380 20.23 -1.43 -12.65
C GLN A 380 21.23 -0.27 -12.82
N ARG A 381 22.34 -0.48 -13.54
CA ARG A 381 23.33 0.57 -13.81
C ARG A 381 22.75 1.76 -14.57
N ARG A 382 21.88 1.51 -15.56
CA ARG A 382 21.20 2.58 -16.32
C ARG A 382 20.28 3.41 -15.43
N VAL A 383 19.53 2.78 -14.53
CA VAL A 383 18.65 3.51 -13.60
C VAL A 383 19.49 4.34 -12.64
N VAL A 384 20.53 3.75 -12.02
CA VAL A 384 21.42 4.43 -11.07
C VAL A 384 22.11 5.64 -11.71
N ALA A 385 22.64 5.49 -12.93
CA ALA A 385 23.26 6.60 -13.67
C ALA A 385 22.27 7.73 -14.00
N GLY A 386 20.98 7.41 -14.15
CA GLY A 386 19.92 8.38 -14.41
C GLY A 386 19.42 9.15 -13.18
N LEU A 387 19.71 8.70 -11.95
CA LEU A 387 19.17 9.32 -10.74
C LEU A 387 19.63 10.78 -10.57
N ALA A 388 20.87 11.10 -10.95
CA ALA A 388 21.39 12.46 -10.88
C ALA A 388 20.58 13.44 -11.76
N GLN A 389 20.10 12.98 -12.92
CA GLN A 389 19.27 13.80 -13.82
C GLN A 389 17.90 14.08 -13.20
N GLU A 390 17.31 13.09 -12.52
CA GLU A 390 16.04 13.30 -11.82
C GLU A 390 16.23 14.28 -10.66
N THR A 391 17.26 14.12 -9.83
CA THR A 391 17.55 15.05 -8.73
C THR A 391 17.74 16.49 -9.20
N ALA A 392 18.37 16.70 -10.37
CA ALA A 392 18.57 18.03 -10.96
C ALA A 392 17.28 18.75 -11.37
N ARG A 393 16.13 18.04 -11.44
CA ARG A 393 14.81 18.64 -11.69
C ARG A 393 14.18 19.26 -10.44
N HIS A 394 14.75 19.03 -9.27
CA HIS A 394 14.24 19.51 -7.98
C HIS A 394 15.15 20.61 -7.42
N PRO A 395 14.68 21.39 -6.42
CA PRO A 395 15.50 22.44 -5.80
C PRO A 395 16.83 21.92 -5.23
N ALA A 396 17.87 22.75 -5.23
CA ALA A 396 19.25 22.35 -4.89
C ALA A 396 19.40 21.65 -3.52
N HIS A 397 18.56 21.99 -2.54
CA HIS A 397 18.60 21.35 -1.22
C HIS A 397 18.24 19.85 -1.27
N VAL A 398 17.45 19.42 -2.26
CA VAL A 398 17.10 17.99 -2.46
C VAL A 398 18.35 17.21 -2.81
N ALA A 399 19.17 17.72 -3.74
CA ALA A 399 20.44 17.11 -4.12
C ALA A 399 21.39 17.01 -2.91
N ALA A 400 21.55 18.09 -2.16
CA ALA A 400 22.41 18.11 -0.97
C ALA A 400 21.98 17.06 0.07
N ARG A 401 20.66 16.93 0.29
CA ARG A 401 20.11 16.00 1.29
C ARG A 401 20.19 14.53 0.86
N LEU A 402 20.03 14.24 -0.43
CA LEU A 402 20.10 12.88 -0.97
C LEU A 402 21.52 12.40 -1.29
N ALA A 403 22.49 13.30 -1.40
CA ALA A 403 23.86 12.96 -1.79
C ALA A 403 24.52 11.83 -0.97
N PRO A 404 24.39 11.76 0.38
CA PRO A 404 24.96 10.65 1.14
C PRO A 404 24.37 9.28 0.76
N ALA A 405 23.05 9.21 0.61
CA ALA A 405 22.35 7.97 0.25
C ALA A 405 22.69 7.54 -1.19
N LEU A 406 22.77 8.50 -2.13
CA LEU A 406 23.16 8.23 -3.52
C LEU A 406 24.59 7.72 -3.63
N ARG A 407 25.55 8.25 -2.84
CA ARG A 407 26.92 7.72 -2.81
C ARG A 407 26.97 6.26 -2.36
N GLY A 408 26.11 5.86 -1.41
CA GLY A 408 26.01 4.47 -0.97
C GLY A 408 25.53 3.49 -2.04
N LEU A 409 24.85 3.96 -3.09
CA LEU A 409 24.39 3.11 -4.21
C LEU A 409 25.49 2.80 -5.24
N ALA A 410 26.59 3.55 -5.23
CA ALA A 410 27.70 3.38 -6.18
C ALA A 410 28.72 2.32 -5.74
N LEU A 411 28.44 1.57 -4.66
CA LEU A 411 29.30 0.55 -4.04
C LEU A 411 29.17 -0.83 -4.68
#